data_AF-A0AA97F0E7-F1
#
_entry.id   AF-A0AA97F0E7-F1
#
_cell.length_a   1.000
_cell.length_b   1.000
_cell.length_c   1.000
_cell.angle_alpha   90.00
_cell.angle_beta   90.00
_cell.angle_gamma   90.00
#
_symmetry.space_group_name_H-M   'P 1'
#
loop_
_entity.id
_entity.type
_entity.pdbx_description
1 polymer ?
#
loop_
_entity_poly.entity_id
_entity_poly.type
_entity_poly.pdbx_seq_one_letter_code
_entity_poly.pdbx_strand_id
1 'polypeptide(L)'
;MKFKAVIVMTLFASQAIFAGANLDWGYSGQQAPTHWAEINPKYAACSGLNQSPINIDQTVDAKLPPLKFNYSTSSKSIINNARTVQINFNEGNFLSLDHKQFELKQFHLHSPSENLLHGQSYPMEMHLVHASKDGELTVVAVMFKEGQENKKLKQLWQQLPKTAGDVTALKQTDLASAFLPKTLDYYRFNGSLTTPPCSEGVRWIVLKEIQQASPEQIKAFSSLMEHPNNRPVQAQNARLVLE
;
A
#
# COMPACT_ATOMS: atom_id res chain seq x y z
N MET A 1 -36.02 7.68 -7.56
CA MET A 1 -35.20 6.48 -7.85
C MET A 1 -33.96 6.52 -6.99
N LYS A 2 -33.86 5.65 -5.98
CA LYS A 2 -32.65 5.51 -5.15
C LYS A 2 -31.70 4.56 -5.88
N PHE A 3 -30.65 5.09 -6.52
CA PHE A 3 -29.57 4.25 -7.04
C PHE A 3 -28.81 3.68 -5.84
N LYS A 4 -29.05 2.40 -5.53
CA LYS A 4 -28.13 1.63 -4.70
C LYS A 4 -26.89 1.39 -5.55
N ALA A 5 -25.81 2.12 -5.27
CA ALA A 5 -24.49 1.77 -5.77
C ALA A 5 -24.14 0.39 -5.21
N VAL A 6 -24.25 -0.64 -6.05
CA VAL A 6 -23.70 -1.95 -5.76
C VAL A 6 -22.19 -1.81 -5.96
N ILE A 7 -21.50 -1.36 -4.92
CA ILE A 7 -20.05 -1.50 -4.84
C ILE A 7 -19.83 -3.00 -4.66
N VAL A 8 -19.42 -3.66 -5.74
CA VAL A 8 -18.89 -5.01 -5.66
C VAL A 8 -17.61 -4.89 -4.86
N MET A 9 -17.72 -5.13 -3.56
CA MET A 9 -16.59 -5.42 -2.69
C MET A 9 -16.01 -6.73 -3.23
N THR A 10 -15.15 -6.65 -4.24
CA THR A 10 -14.26 -7.76 -4.56
C THR A 10 -13.44 -7.96 -3.30
N LEU A 11 -13.86 -8.92 -2.47
CA LEU A 11 -12.98 -9.56 -1.53
C LEU A 11 -11.66 -9.78 -2.27
N PHE A 12 -10.55 -9.42 -1.65
CA PHE A 12 -9.28 -10.08 -1.93
C PHE A 12 -9.46 -11.56 -1.56
N ALA A 13 -10.20 -12.28 -2.39
CA ALA A 13 -10.20 -13.72 -2.37
C ALA A 13 -8.77 -14.08 -2.76
N SER A 14 -8.06 -14.67 -1.81
CA SER A 14 -6.79 -15.33 -2.05
C SER A 14 -7.02 -16.39 -3.12
N GLN A 15 -6.87 -16.02 -4.39
CA GLN A 15 -6.63 -17.00 -5.41
C GLN A 15 -5.20 -17.45 -5.19
N ALA A 16 -5.05 -18.61 -4.57
CA ALA A 16 -3.81 -19.36 -4.64
C ALA A 16 -3.63 -19.73 -6.12
N ILE A 17 -2.86 -18.92 -6.85
CA ILE A 17 -2.54 -19.22 -8.23
C ILE A 17 -1.15 -19.83 -8.26
N PHE A 18 -1.12 -21.11 -8.62
CA PHE A 18 0.04 -21.97 -8.76
C PHE A 18 1.07 -21.39 -9.74
N ALA A 19 2.33 -21.77 -9.55
CA ALA A 19 3.41 -21.55 -10.51
C ALA A 19 2.98 -22.04 -11.91
N GLY A 20 2.89 -21.10 -12.86
CA GLY A 20 2.36 -21.32 -14.20
C GLY A 20 1.18 -20.43 -14.59
N ALA A 21 0.68 -19.58 -13.69
CA ALA A 21 -0.34 -18.62 -14.07
C ALA A 21 0.20 -17.44 -14.86
N ASN A 22 -0.41 -17.25 -16.03
CA ASN A 22 -0.35 -16.03 -16.79
C ASN A 22 -1.01 -14.93 -15.93
N LEU A 23 -0.20 -14.21 -15.14
CA LEU A 23 -0.68 -13.07 -14.36
C LEU A 23 -1.37 -12.11 -15.32
N ASP A 24 -2.58 -11.67 -14.98
CA ASP A 24 -3.34 -10.75 -15.81
C ASP A 24 -2.66 -9.37 -15.94
N TRP A 25 -1.89 -8.95 -14.94
CA TRP A 25 -1.13 -7.71 -14.95
C TRP A 25 0.17 -7.84 -14.13
N GLY A 26 1.13 -6.95 -14.40
CA GLY A 26 2.44 -6.90 -13.75
C GLY A 26 3.07 -5.51 -13.87
N TYR A 27 4.40 -5.45 -13.78
CA TYR A 27 5.15 -4.19 -13.79
C TYR A 27 6.07 -4.01 -15.01
N SER A 28 6.04 -4.95 -15.97
CA SER A 28 6.92 -4.94 -17.14
C SER A 28 6.26 -5.49 -18.40
N GLY A 29 6.86 -5.21 -19.56
CA GLY A 29 6.39 -5.70 -20.86
C GLY A 29 4.95 -5.30 -21.18
N GLN A 30 4.20 -6.21 -21.81
CA GLN A 30 2.79 -6.00 -22.19
C GLN A 30 1.84 -5.94 -20.98
N GLN A 31 2.33 -6.28 -19.79
CA GLN A 31 1.56 -6.27 -18.55
C GLN A 31 1.87 -5.04 -17.69
N ALA A 32 2.73 -4.14 -18.18
CA ALA A 32 3.23 -2.97 -17.45
C ALA A 32 2.11 -1.94 -17.13
N PRO A 33 2.35 -1.02 -16.18
CA PRO A 33 1.33 -0.09 -15.72
C PRO A 33 0.74 0.83 -16.81
N THR A 34 1.52 1.12 -17.86
CA THR A 34 1.07 1.90 -19.02
C THR A 34 -0.06 1.23 -19.81
N HIS A 35 -0.22 -0.09 -19.67
CA HIS A 35 -1.19 -0.88 -20.42
C HIS A 35 -2.36 -1.38 -19.56
N TRP A 36 -2.35 -1.19 -18.24
CA TRP A 36 -3.32 -1.82 -17.34
C TRP A 36 -4.79 -1.57 -17.72
N ALA A 37 -5.13 -0.34 -18.14
CA ALA A 37 -6.51 -0.02 -18.55
C ALA A 37 -6.96 -0.74 -19.84
N GLU A 38 -6.01 -1.18 -20.67
CA GLU A 38 -6.25 -1.83 -21.97
C GLU A 38 -6.31 -3.37 -21.83
N ILE A 39 -5.65 -3.93 -20.82
CA ILE A 39 -5.57 -5.38 -20.58
C ILE A 39 -6.95 -5.99 -20.31
N ASN A 40 -7.77 -5.33 -19.48
CA ASN A 40 -9.05 -5.86 -19.05
C ASN A 40 -10.04 -4.71 -18.82
N PRO A 41 -11.29 -4.78 -19.31
CA PRO A 41 -12.31 -3.75 -19.06
C PRO A 41 -12.54 -3.44 -17.56
N LYS A 42 -12.28 -4.39 -16.66
CA LYS A 42 -12.35 -4.19 -15.20
C LYS A 42 -11.30 -3.21 -14.67
N TYR A 43 -10.25 -2.93 -15.44
CA TYR A 43 -9.15 -2.05 -15.09
C TYR A 43 -9.28 -0.67 -15.74
N ALA A 44 -10.42 -0.36 -16.36
CA ALA A 44 -10.65 0.93 -17.02
C ALA A 44 -10.39 2.13 -16.08
N ALA A 45 -10.58 1.99 -14.77
CA ALA A 45 -10.27 3.06 -13.82
C ALA A 45 -8.76 3.38 -13.73
N CYS A 46 -7.87 2.52 -14.22
CA CYS A 46 -6.44 2.82 -14.29
C CYS A 46 -6.09 3.99 -15.22
N SER A 47 -6.98 4.42 -16.10
CA SER A 47 -6.87 5.66 -16.89
C SER A 47 -7.66 6.84 -16.30
N GLY A 48 -8.11 6.73 -15.05
CA GLY A 48 -8.82 7.78 -14.33
C GLY A 48 -7.96 9.02 -14.04
N LEU A 49 -8.59 10.06 -13.48
CA LEU A 49 -7.96 11.37 -13.26
C LEU A 49 -7.50 11.60 -11.81
N ASN A 50 -7.99 10.81 -10.84
CA ASN A 50 -7.60 10.90 -9.44
C ASN A 50 -6.74 9.69 -9.05
N GLN A 51 -5.74 9.39 -9.87
CA GLN A 51 -4.92 8.19 -9.71
C GLN A 51 -3.77 8.39 -8.73
N SER A 52 -3.39 7.30 -8.06
CA SER A 52 -2.19 7.18 -7.23
C SER A 52 -1.18 6.25 -7.89
N PRO A 53 0.12 6.37 -7.60
CA PRO A 53 0.74 7.33 -6.67
C PRO A 53 0.92 8.73 -7.30
N ILE A 54 1.37 9.71 -6.52
CA ILE A 54 1.69 11.07 -7.00
C ILE A 54 3.07 11.53 -6.54
N ASN A 55 3.58 12.57 -7.18
CA ASN A 55 4.62 13.40 -6.59
C ASN A 55 3.98 14.43 -5.66
N ILE A 56 4.24 14.32 -4.35
CA ILE A 56 3.82 15.30 -3.36
C ILE A 56 4.82 16.44 -3.38
N ASP A 57 4.46 17.53 -4.06
CA ASP A 57 5.34 18.68 -4.22
C ASP A 57 4.65 19.98 -3.79
N GLN A 58 3.49 20.28 -4.37
CA GLN A 58 2.67 21.42 -3.99
C GLN A 58 1.61 21.03 -2.98
N THR A 59 1.69 21.63 -1.80
CA THR A 59 0.83 21.36 -0.66
C THR A 59 0.07 22.61 -0.22
N VAL A 60 -1.00 22.39 0.55
CA VAL A 60 -1.79 23.43 1.19
C VAL A 60 -1.81 23.17 2.69
N ASP A 61 -1.31 24.13 3.45
CA ASP A 61 -1.34 24.09 4.91
C ASP A 61 -2.77 23.94 5.41
N ALA A 62 -3.01 22.91 6.22
CA ALA A 62 -4.30 22.62 6.80
C ALA A 62 -4.16 22.18 8.26
N LYS A 63 -5.18 22.47 9.08
CA LYS A 63 -5.27 21.93 10.44
C LYS A 63 -5.78 20.50 10.39
N LEU A 64 -4.91 19.57 9.98
CA LEU A 64 -5.22 18.15 9.90
C LEU A 64 -5.39 17.55 11.32
N PRO A 65 -6.48 16.81 11.60
CA PRO A 65 -6.66 16.15 12.88
C PRO A 65 -5.58 15.08 13.12
N PRO A 66 -5.13 14.87 14.37
CA PRO A 66 -4.21 13.80 14.70
C PRO A 66 -4.78 12.42 14.33
N LEU A 67 -3.93 11.56 13.77
CA LEU A 67 -4.28 10.18 13.45
C LEU A 67 -4.41 9.35 14.73
N LYS A 68 -5.46 8.52 14.82
CA LYS A 68 -5.73 7.66 15.98
C LYS A 68 -5.77 6.20 15.57
N PHE A 69 -4.64 5.53 15.77
CA PHE A 69 -4.51 4.10 15.53
C PHE A 69 -4.86 3.31 16.79
N ASN A 70 -5.65 2.25 16.64
CA ASN A 70 -5.89 1.24 17.66
C ASN A 70 -5.49 -0.12 17.08
N TYR A 71 -4.25 -0.50 17.35
CA TYR A 71 -3.68 -1.76 16.90
C TYR A 71 -3.36 -2.63 18.11
N SER A 72 -4.00 -3.78 18.19
CA SER A 72 -3.97 -4.69 19.33
C SER A 72 -3.96 -6.17 18.95
N THR A 73 -4.31 -6.51 17.70
CA THR A 73 -4.42 -7.90 17.25
C THR A 73 -3.24 -8.32 16.39
N SER A 74 -2.97 -9.61 16.36
CA SER A 74 -1.79 -10.16 15.69
C SER A 74 -1.90 -10.19 14.17
N SER A 75 -0.73 -10.18 13.52
CA SER A 75 -0.61 -10.63 12.14
C SER A 75 -1.06 -12.08 11.98
N LYS A 76 -1.54 -12.40 10.78
CA LYS A 76 -2.13 -13.69 10.42
C LYS A 76 -1.24 -14.48 9.48
N SER A 77 -0.71 -13.83 8.45
CA SER A 77 0.15 -14.47 7.44
C SER A 77 1.01 -13.47 6.71
N ILE A 78 2.08 -13.96 6.09
CA ILE A 78 2.88 -13.26 5.09
C ILE A 78 2.85 -14.08 3.79
N ILE A 79 2.65 -13.40 2.66
CA ILE A 79 2.55 -14.01 1.34
C ILE A 79 3.44 -13.24 0.36
N ASN A 80 4.17 -13.97 -0.48
CA ASN A 80 4.71 -13.41 -1.72
C ASN A 80 3.69 -13.68 -2.81
N ASN A 81 3.00 -12.65 -3.31
CA ASN A 81 1.93 -12.82 -4.30
C ASN A 81 2.39 -12.53 -5.74
N ALA A 82 3.70 -12.63 -6.00
CA ALA A 82 4.40 -12.26 -7.23
C ALA A 82 4.45 -10.75 -7.56
N ARG A 83 3.61 -9.92 -6.92
CA ARG A 83 3.58 -8.45 -7.13
C ARG A 83 4.14 -7.68 -5.95
N THR A 84 4.09 -8.27 -4.76
CA THR A 84 4.58 -7.70 -3.51
C THR A 84 4.69 -8.80 -2.45
N VAL A 85 5.34 -8.45 -1.34
CA VAL A 85 5.18 -9.16 -0.08
C VAL A 85 4.03 -8.50 0.68
N GLN A 86 2.98 -9.26 0.96
CA GLN A 86 1.81 -8.81 1.70
C GLN A 86 1.73 -9.50 3.06
N ILE A 87 1.39 -8.73 4.09
CA ILE A 87 1.13 -9.21 5.45
C ILE A 87 -0.35 -9.01 5.74
N ASN A 88 -1.05 -10.09 6.09
CA ASN A 88 -2.45 -10.05 6.49
C ASN A 88 -2.57 -9.98 8.02
N PHE A 89 -3.62 -9.34 8.51
CA PHE A 89 -3.90 -9.20 9.94
C PHE A 89 -5.20 -9.91 10.33
N ASN A 90 -5.29 -10.29 11.60
CA ASN A 90 -6.58 -10.64 12.20
C ASN A 90 -7.41 -9.36 12.38
N GLU A 91 -8.73 -9.51 12.43
CA GLU A 91 -9.65 -8.39 12.65
C GLU A 91 -9.37 -7.69 13.99
N GLY A 92 -9.78 -6.43 14.12
CA GLY A 92 -9.70 -5.66 15.37
C GLY A 92 -8.69 -4.51 15.38
N ASN A 93 -7.73 -4.50 14.45
CA ASN A 93 -6.84 -3.36 14.23
C ASN A 93 -7.55 -2.28 13.40
N PHE A 94 -7.54 -1.00 13.79
CA PHE A 94 -8.18 0.07 13.00
C PHE A 94 -7.53 1.46 13.13
N LEU A 95 -7.77 2.30 12.14
CA LEU A 95 -7.55 3.75 12.14
C LEU A 95 -8.89 4.46 12.30
N SER A 96 -9.00 5.41 13.22
CA SER A 96 -10.13 6.34 13.28
C SER A 96 -9.82 7.60 12.47
N LEU A 97 -10.61 7.85 11.42
CA LEU A 97 -10.43 8.97 10.48
C LEU A 97 -11.82 9.46 10.01
N ASP A 98 -12.02 10.78 9.94
CA ASP A 98 -13.27 11.41 9.49
C ASP A 98 -14.54 10.84 10.16
N HIS A 99 -14.48 10.63 11.49
CA HIS A 99 -15.55 10.04 12.29
C HIS A 99 -15.94 8.60 11.91
N LYS A 100 -15.12 7.92 11.10
CA LYS A 100 -15.27 6.50 10.75
C LYS A 100 -14.10 5.68 11.30
N GLN A 101 -14.35 4.39 11.47
CA GLN A 101 -13.31 3.40 11.72
C GLN A 101 -12.99 2.68 10.41
N PHE A 102 -11.71 2.66 10.06
CA PHE A 102 -11.15 1.91 8.96
C PHE A 102 -10.32 0.77 9.53
N GLU A 103 -10.82 -0.45 9.41
CA GLU A 103 -10.16 -1.65 9.90
C GLU A 103 -8.98 -2.01 9.00
N LEU A 104 -7.83 -2.27 9.60
CA LEU A 104 -6.62 -2.70 8.91
C LEU A 104 -6.83 -4.10 8.33
N LYS A 105 -6.59 -4.24 7.03
CA LYS A 105 -6.71 -5.52 6.33
C LYS A 105 -5.36 -6.14 6.06
N GLN A 106 -4.43 -5.35 5.54
CA GLN A 106 -3.10 -5.83 5.17
C GLN A 106 -2.07 -4.72 5.15
N PHE A 107 -0.81 -5.12 5.22
CA PHE A 107 0.33 -4.32 4.76
C PHE A 107 0.91 -4.92 3.48
N HIS A 108 1.53 -4.10 2.64
CA HIS A 108 2.38 -4.57 1.56
C HIS A 108 3.48 -3.55 1.24
N LEU A 109 4.51 -3.97 0.50
CA LEU A 109 5.68 -3.15 0.22
C LEU A 109 5.91 -2.92 -1.27
N HIS A 110 6.50 -1.76 -1.58
CA HIS A 110 6.99 -1.39 -2.90
C HIS A 110 8.46 -0.99 -2.82
N SER A 111 9.23 -1.32 -3.86
CA SER A 111 10.62 -0.93 -4.04
C SER A 111 10.88 -0.64 -5.52
N PRO A 112 11.30 0.59 -5.87
CA PRO A 112 11.37 1.78 -5.00
C PRO A 112 9.99 2.26 -4.54
N SER A 113 9.92 3.41 -3.86
CA SER A 113 8.66 4.03 -3.45
C SER A 113 7.75 4.33 -4.66
N GLU A 114 6.45 4.25 -4.43
CA GLU A 114 5.42 4.63 -5.39
C GLU A 114 5.23 6.15 -5.38
N ASN A 115 4.98 6.73 -4.20
CA ASN A 115 4.91 8.18 -4.06
C ASN A 115 6.32 8.78 -4.10
N LEU A 116 6.39 10.03 -4.58
CA LEU A 116 7.59 10.86 -4.48
C LEU A 116 7.30 12.00 -3.51
N LEU A 117 8.33 12.47 -2.79
CA LEU A 117 8.28 13.68 -1.98
C LEU A 117 9.21 14.72 -2.61
N HIS A 118 8.68 15.85 -3.09
CA HIS A 118 9.43 16.90 -3.78
C HIS A 118 10.33 16.36 -4.91
N GLY A 119 9.78 15.44 -5.71
CA GLY A 119 10.48 14.77 -6.80
C GLY A 119 11.45 13.66 -6.36
N GLN A 120 11.63 13.44 -5.06
CA GLN A 120 12.53 12.42 -4.53
C GLN A 120 11.81 11.07 -4.37
N SER A 121 12.40 10.02 -4.95
CA SER A 121 12.04 8.62 -4.69
C SER A 121 12.79 8.09 -3.46
N TYR A 122 12.14 7.20 -2.73
CA TYR A 122 12.72 6.46 -1.61
C TYR A 122 12.94 5.01 -1.98
N PRO A 123 13.92 4.32 -1.38
CA PRO A 123 14.23 2.95 -1.75
C PRO A 123 13.12 1.94 -1.44
N MET A 124 12.19 2.25 -0.53
CA MET A 124 11.06 1.37 -0.22
C MET A 124 9.90 2.15 0.40
N GLU A 125 8.67 1.72 0.13
CA GLU A 125 7.44 2.27 0.69
C GLU A 125 6.53 1.14 1.17
N MET A 126 5.95 1.28 2.35
CA MET A 126 4.96 0.34 2.88
C MET A 126 3.57 0.98 2.86
N HIS A 127 2.60 0.24 2.35
CA HIS A 127 1.19 0.60 2.37
C HIS A 127 0.44 -0.23 3.40
N LEU A 128 -0.21 0.46 4.33
CA LEU A 128 -1.15 -0.10 5.27
C LEU A 128 -2.56 0.17 4.72
N VAL A 129 -3.27 -0.89 4.33
CA VAL A 129 -4.59 -0.77 3.69
C VAL A 129 -5.70 -1.02 4.70
N HIS A 130 -6.58 -0.04 4.84
CA HIS A 130 -7.73 -0.08 5.74
C HIS A 130 -9.03 0.05 4.97
N ALA A 131 -10.08 -0.57 5.51
CA ALA A 131 -11.43 -0.51 4.96
C ALA A 131 -12.46 -0.19 6.05
N SER A 132 -13.39 0.72 5.76
CA SER A 132 -14.56 0.94 6.61
C SER A 132 -15.62 -0.14 6.40
N LYS A 133 -16.64 -0.18 7.28
CA LYS A 133 -17.81 -1.05 7.12
C LYS A 133 -18.59 -0.80 5.82
N ASP A 134 -18.51 0.41 5.28
CA ASP A 134 -19.16 0.80 4.02
C ASP A 134 -18.32 0.44 2.78
N GLY A 135 -17.13 -0.14 2.96
CA GLY A 135 -16.20 -0.49 1.88
C GLY A 135 -15.32 0.67 1.39
N GLU A 136 -15.41 1.85 2.00
CA GLU A 136 -14.47 2.94 1.72
C GLU A 136 -13.06 2.58 2.17
N LEU A 137 -12.05 2.96 1.38
CA LEU A 137 -10.65 2.64 1.64
C LEU A 137 -9.87 3.85 2.13
N THR A 138 -8.93 3.57 3.02
CA THR A 138 -7.85 4.49 3.41
C THR A 138 -6.54 3.73 3.30
N VAL A 139 -5.50 4.37 2.77
CA VAL A 139 -4.13 3.83 2.73
C VAL A 139 -3.22 4.77 3.51
N VAL A 140 -2.51 4.21 4.48
CA VAL A 140 -1.41 4.90 5.16
C VAL A 140 -0.10 4.44 4.53
N ALA A 141 0.71 5.39 4.06
CA ALA A 141 1.99 5.12 3.45
C ALA A 141 3.14 5.52 4.38
N VAL A 142 4.14 4.64 4.47
CA VAL A 142 5.35 4.83 5.26
C VAL A 142 6.57 4.66 4.36
N MET A 143 7.33 5.73 4.21
CA MET A 143 8.58 5.74 3.44
C MET A 143 9.73 5.15 4.26
N PHE A 144 10.65 4.48 3.59
CA PHE A 144 11.91 4.01 4.16
C PHE A 144 13.09 4.59 3.38
N LYS A 145 14.11 5.04 4.11
CA LYS A 145 15.44 5.37 3.56
C LYS A 145 16.49 4.40 4.09
N GLU A 146 17.61 4.32 3.38
CA GLU A 146 18.79 3.63 3.89
C GLU A 146 19.27 4.26 5.21
N GLY A 147 19.60 3.41 6.18
CA GLY A 147 20.05 3.83 7.50
C GLY A 147 20.21 2.65 8.44
N GLN A 148 19.82 2.84 9.69
CA GLN A 148 19.90 1.78 10.71
C GLN A 148 18.99 0.60 10.37
N GLU A 149 19.46 -0.62 10.69
CA GLU A 149 18.67 -1.85 10.58
C GLU A 149 17.35 -1.73 11.35
N ASN A 150 16.25 -1.96 10.65
CA ASN A 150 14.94 -2.02 11.26
C ASN A 150 14.74 -3.39 11.91
N LYS A 151 14.65 -3.42 13.26
CA LYS A 151 14.54 -4.68 14.01
C LYS A 151 13.32 -5.52 13.61
N LYS A 152 12.23 -4.89 13.17
CA LYS A 152 10.98 -5.58 12.81
C LYS A 152 11.01 -6.10 11.39
N LEU A 153 11.60 -5.36 10.45
CA LEU A 153 11.91 -5.93 9.14
C LEU A 153 12.85 -7.14 9.26
N LYS A 154 13.86 -7.09 10.14
CA LYS A 154 14.75 -8.24 10.39
C LYS A 154 13.97 -9.48 10.82
N GLN A 155 13.03 -9.32 11.77
CA GLN A 155 12.16 -10.41 12.23
C GLN A 155 11.22 -10.92 11.13
N LEU A 156 10.64 -10.02 10.33
CA LEU A 156 9.81 -10.41 9.19
C LEU A 156 10.61 -11.13 8.11
N TRP A 157 11.83 -10.70 7.82
CA TRP A 157 12.64 -11.24 6.72
C TRP A 157 13.06 -12.69 6.96
N GLN A 158 13.12 -13.12 8.22
CA GLN A 158 13.32 -14.52 8.57
C GLN A 158 12.15 -15.42 8.14
N GLN A 159 10.97 -14.85 7.90
CA GLN A 159 9.73 -15.57 7.55
C GLN A 159 9.24 -15.18 6.14
N LEU A 160 10.09 -14.52 5.35
CA LEU A 160 9.74 -14.13 3.97
C LEU A 160 9.52 -15.36 3.09
N PRO A 161 8.34 -15.49 2.47
CA PRO A 161 8.11 -16.52 1.47
C PRO A 161 8.97 -16.24 0.22
N LYS A 162 9.84 -17.19 -0.14
CA LYS A 162 10.83 -16.99 -1.20
C LYS A 162 10.25 -17.17 -2.60
N THR A 163 9.23 -18.01 -2.74
CA THR A 163 8.59 -18.29 -4.03
C THR A 163 7.29 -17.52 -4.14
N ALA A 164 6.98 -17.01 -5.33
CA ALA A 164 5.65 -16.50 -5.63
C ALA A 164 4.57 -17.56 -5.37
N GLY A 165 3.51 -17.16 -4.67
CA GLY A 165 2.42 -18.03 -4.23
C GLY A 165 2.60 -18.60 -2.82
N ASP A 166 3.82 -18.60 -2.26
CA ASP A 166 4.08 -19.16 -0.94
C ASP A 166 3.43 -18.30 0.17
N VAL A 167 2.84 -18.99 1.16
CA VAL A 167 2.21 -18.38 2.33
C VAL A 167 2.84 -18.94 3.61
N THR A 168 3.29 -18.06 4.49
CA THR A 168 3.77 -18.41 5.83
C THR A 168 2.83 -17.85 6.89
N ALA A 169 2.44 -18.66 7.86
CA ALA A 169 1.61 -18.22 8.98
C ALA A 169 2.40 -17.28 9.90
N LEU A 170 1.79 -16.17 10.32
CA LEU A 170 2.35 -15.23 11.29
C LEU A 170 1.46 -15.17 12.54
N LYS A 171 2.05 -14.80 13.68
CA LYS A 171 1.34 -14.58 14.94
C LYS A 171 1.94 -13.41 15.76
N GLN A 172 2.48 -12.39 15.10
CA GLN A 172 3.15 -11.27 15.78
C GLN A 172 2.12 -10.21 16.20
N THR A 173 2.02 -9.92 17.50
CA THR A 173 1.01 -9.01 18.08
C THR A 173 1.34 -7.53 17.94
N ASP A 174 2.61 -7.17 17.82
CA ASP A 174 3.07 -5.78 17.78
C ASP A 174 3.38 -5.26 16.36
N LEU A 175 3.25 -6.13 15.36
CA LEU A 175 3.72 -5.83 14.00
C LEU A 175 3.00 -4.63 13.37
N ALA A 176 1.70 -4.48 13.62
CA ALA A 176 0.92 -3.41 13.02
C ALA A 176 1.40 -2.02 13.47
N SER A 177 1.73 -1.87 14.75
CA SER A 177 2.21 -0.60 15.32
C SER A 177 3.68 -0.34 15.03
N ALA A 178 4.47 -1.38 14.78
CA ALA A 178 5.92 -1.27 14.77
C ALA A 178 6.50 -0.54 13.54
N PHE A 179 5.70 -0.34 12.49
CA PHE A 179 6.08 0.45 11.32
C PHE A 179 5.49 1.87 11.33
N LEU A 180 4.73 2.23 12.36
CA LEU A 180 4.32 3.62 12.53
C LEU A 180 5.51 4.44 13.08
N PRO A 181 5.85 5.58 12.47
CA PRO A 181 6.83 6.52 13.02
C PRO A 181 6.41 7.09 14.37
N LYS A 182 7.36 7.74 15.05
CA LYS A 182 7.08 8.38 16.34
C LYS A 182 6.13 9.56 16.17
N THR A 183 6.37 10.35 15.13
CA THR A 183 5.52 11.48 14.74
C THR A 183 4.59 11.06 13.62
N LEU A 184 3.31 11.39 13.76
CA LEU A 184 2.26 10.97 12.84
C LEU A 184 1.76 12.13 11.96
N ASP A 185 2.55 13.19 11.79
CA ASP A 185 2.25 14.26 10.84
C ASP A 185 2.25 13.68 9.42
N TYR A 186 1.33 14.15 8.58
CA TYR A 186 1.01 13.48 7.33
C TYR A 186 0.58 14.44 6.23
N TYR A 187 0.83 14.04 4.99
CA TYR A 187 0.15 14.57 3.82
C TYR A 187 -1.15 13.82 3.59
N ARG A 188 -2.18 14.52 3.11
CA ARG A 188 -3.48 13.94 2.81
C ARG A 188 -3.98 14.33 1.43
N PHE A 189 -4.42 13.35 0.65
CA PHE A 189 -5.08 13.57 -0.64
C PHE A 189 -6.08 12.46 -0.97
N ASN A 190 -6.98 12.71 -1.92
CA ASN A 190 -7.84 11.67 -2.50
C ASN A 190 -7.18 11.08 -3.74
N GLY A 191 -7.15 9.76 -3.83
CA GLY A 191 -6.48 9.05 -4.91
C GLY A 191 -7.16 7.73 -5.25
N SER A 192 -6.34 6.78 -5.70
CA SER A 192 -6.79 5.45 -6.10
C SER A 192 -5.97 4.35 -5.43
N LEU A 193 -6.34 3.09 -5.68
CA LEU A 193 -5.39 1.99 -5.57
C LEU A 193 -4.27 2.17 -6.61
N THR A 194 -3.05 1.79 -6.26
CA THR A 194 -1.87 1.82 -7.15
C THR A 194 -1.71 0.55 -7.98
N THR A 195 -2.64 -0.38 -7.86
CA THR A 195 -2.69 -1.64 -8.60
C THR A 195 -4.08 -1.84 -9.19
N PRO A 196 -4.23 -2.60 -10.29
CA PRO A 196 -5.53 -2.91 -10.87
C PRO A 196 -6.51 -3.46 -9.82
N PRO A 197 -7.78 -3.00 -9.81
CA PRO A 197 -8.45 -2.21 -10.85
C PRO A 197 -8.24 -0.68 -10.76
N CYS A 198 -7.32 -0.19 -9.93
CA CYS A 198 -7.02 1.23 -9.75
C CYS A 198 -8.25 2.07 -9.33
N SER A 199 -9.14 1.48 -8.52
CA SER A 199 -10.34 2.14 -8.02
C SER A 199 -10.01 3.46 -7.33
N GLU A 200 -10.67 4.54 -7.76
CA GLU A 200 -10.58 5.87 -7.13
C GLU A 200 -11.40 5.97 -5.84
N GLY A 201 -11.28 7.10 -5.13
CA GLY A 201 -11.99 7.36 -3.86
C GLY A 201 -11.24 6.84 -2.63
N VAL A 202 -9.95 6.52 -2.79
CA VAL A 202 -9.08 6.09 -1.69
C VAL A 202 -8.54 7.32 -0.97
N ARG A 203 -8.66 7.36 0.36
CA ARG A 203 -8.01 8.39 1.18
C ARG A 203 -6.55 8.01 1.38
N TRP A 204 -5.62 8.84 0.89
CA TRP A 204 -4.19 8.65 1.10
C TRP A 204 -3.70 9.48 2.27
N ILE A 205 -2.92 8.84 3.13
CA ILE A 205 -2.28 9.40 4.32
C ILE A 205 -0.78 9.05 4.21
N VAL A 206 0.05 9.97 3.75
CA VAL A 206 1.50 9.71 3.59
C VAL A 206 2.23 10.34 4.77
N LEU A 207 2.81 9.51 5.63
CA LEU A 207 3.46 10.00 6.85
C LEU A 207 4.76 10.76 6.50
N LYS A 208 4.96 11.92 7.12
CA LYS A 208 6.12 12.80 6.86
C LYS A 208 7.42 12.24 7.44
N GLU A 209 7.34 11.55 8.59
CA GLU A 209 8.52 10.94 9.22
C GLU A 209 8.94 9.65 8.51
N ILE A 210 10.13 9.68 7.93
CA ILE A 210 10.69 8.59 7.11
C ILE A 210 11.40 7.57 8.01
N GLN A 211 10.98 6.31 7.90
CA GLN A 211 11.60 5.19 8.59
C GLN A 211 12.97 4.84 8.00
N GLN A 212 13.77 4.11 8.77
CA GLN A 212 15.06 3.60 8.30
C GLN A 212 15.00 2.09 8.15
N ALA A 213 15.71 1.58 7.15
CA ALA A 213 16.06 0.18 6.99
C ALA A 213 17.51 0.08 6.51
N SER A 214 18.20 -1.02 6.81
CA SER A 214 19.57 -1.16 6.31
C SER A 214 19.57 -1.41 4.79
N PRO A 215 20.67 -1.06 4.09
CA PRO A 215 20.80 -1.38 2.67
C PRO A 215 20.56 -2.86 2.36
N GLU A 216 20.97 -3.77 3.25
CA GLU A 216 20.75 -5.21 3.10
C GLU A 216 19.28 -5.61 3.20
N GLN A 217 18.51 -4.96 4.07
CA GLN A 217 17.07 -5.22 4.20
C GLN A 217 16.29 -4.77 2.96
N ILE A 218 16.61 -3.58 2.45
CA ILE A 218 16.05 -3.03 1.23
C ILE A 218 16.40 -3.94 0.05
N LYS A 219 17.69 -4.30 -0.09
CA LYS A 219 18.18 -5.19 -1.15
C LYS A 219 17.55 -6.58 -1.08
N ALA A 220 17.35 -7.13 0.12
CA ALA A 220 16.71 -8.44 0.28
C ALA A 220 15.29 -8.45 -0.28
N PHE A 221 14.52 -7.38 -0.06
CA PHE A 221 13.18 -7.26 -0.63
C PHE A 221 13.18 -7.01 -2.14
N SER A 222 13.97 -6.04 -2.61
CA SER A 222 14.03 -5.74 -4.05
C SER A 222 14.54 -6.93 -4.87
N SER A 223 15.49 -7.71 -4.33
CA SER A 223 15.97 -8.93 -4.98
C SER A 223 14.93 -10.05 -4.96
N LEU A 224 14.11 -10.15 -3.91
CA LEU A 224 13.02 -11.12 -3.84
C LEU A 224 11.92 -10.84 -4.87
N MET A 225 11.65 -9.57 -5.17
CA MET A 225 10.66 -9.18 -6.18
C MET A 225 11.17 -9.36 -7.61
N GLU A 226 12.49 -9.46 -7.84
CA GLU A 226 13.15 -9.62 -9.14
C GLU A 226 12.95 -8.45 -10.14
N HIS A 227 11.98 -7.57 -9.89
CA HIS A 227 11.69 -6.37 -10.66
C HIS A 227 11.23 -5.22 -9.74
N PRO A 228 11.37 -3.95 -10.17
CA PRO A 228 10.67 -2.85 -9.53
C PRO A 228 9.17 -3.11 -9.52
N ASN A 229 8.51 -2.88 -8.38
CA ASN A 229 7.08 -3.12 -8.24
C ASN A 229 6.32 -1.82 -7.90
N ASN A 230 6.82 -0.67 -8.35
CA ASN A 230 6.19 0.62 -8.19
C ASN A 230 5.49 1.06 -9.49
N ARG A 231 4.24 1.49 -9.38
CA ARG A 231 3.54 2.21 -10.45
C ARG A 231 4.20 3.59 -10.64
N PRO A 232 4.38 4.07 -11.89
CA PRO A 232 4.82 5.44 -12.12
C PRO A 232 3.88 6.46 -11.46
N VAL A 233 4.42 7.61 -11.06
CA VAL A 233 3.60 8.73 -10.57
C VAL A 233 2.58 9.18 -11.60
N GLN A 234 1.40 9.54 -11.11
CA GLN A 234 0.27 9.99 -11.90
C GLN A 234 0.11 11.51 -11.75
N ALA A 235 -0.49 12.16 -12.74
CA ALA A 235 -0.71 13.60 -12.71
C ALA A 235 -1.58 13.99 -11.50
N GLN A 236 -1.17 15.01 -10.74
CA GLN A 236 -1.96 15.52 -9.61
C GLN A 236 -3.33 16.05 -10.06
N ASN A 237 -3.42 16.59 -11.28
CA ASN A 237 -4.65 17.17 -11.85
C ASN A 237 -5.24 18.23 -10.90
N ALA A 238 -6.56 18.24 -10.69
CA ALA A 238 -7.24 19.25 -9.86
C ALA A 238 -7.12 19.01 -8.34
N ARG A 239 -6.37 17.98 -7.91
CA ARG A 239 -6.32 17.59 -6.50
C ARG A 239 -5.40 18.50 -5.71
N LEU A 240 -5.83 18.82 -4.49
CA LEU A 240 -4.96 19.41 -3.48
C LEU A 240 -4.34 18.31 -2.62
N VAL A 241 -3.09 18.52 -2.22
CA VAL A 241 -2.46 17.77 -1.13
C VAL A 241 -2.45 18.66 0.10
N LEU A 242 -3.05 18.19 1.18
CA LEU A 242 -3.10 18.91 2.46
C LEU A 242 -1.92 18.49 3.33
N GLU A 243 -1.41 19.41 4.14
CA GLU A 243 -0.30 19.13 5.06
C GLU A 243 -0.41 19.81 6.44
#